data_AF-A0A2P8W3H8-F1
#
_entry.id   AF-A0A2P8W3H8-F1
#
_cell.length_a   1.000
_cell.length_b   1.000
_cell.length_c   1.000
_cell.angle_alpha   90.00
_cell.angle_beta   90.00
_cell.angle_gamma   90.00
#
_symmetry.space_group_name_H-M   'P 1'
#
loop_
_entity.id
_entity.type
_entity.pdbx_description
1 polymer ?
#
loop_
_entity_poly.entity_id
_entity_poly.type
_entity_poly.pdbx_seq_one_letter_code
_entity_poly.pdbx_strand_id
1 'polypeptide(L)'
;MFLEPTSGDESPVPFTLPFLPTGDASANDFAQGRPTYRQETLRHILLGDYGAITDAIGQMVALGYSDRIAWSDPIPTGRSGEYIAVMTRRRGMRS
;
A
#
# COMPACT_ATOMS: atom_id res chain seq x y z
N MET A 1 26.30 -21.14 57.32
CA MET A 1 24.88 -21.25 57.68
C MET A 1 24.27 -19.86 57.54
N PHE A 2 23.27 -19.72 56.64
CA PHE A 2 22.40 -18.55 56.37
C PHE A 2 23.09 -17.28 55.78
N LEU A 3 22.59 -16.55 54.77
CA LEU A 3 21.43 -16.59 53.85
C LEU A 3 21.87 -15.82 52.58
N GLU A 4 21.69 -16.38 51.38
CA GLU A 4 21.71 -15.58 50.14
C GLU A 4 20.30 -15.04 49.86
N PRO A 5 20.19 -13.80 49.34
CA PRO A 5 18.92 -13.11 49.16
C PRO A 5 18.05 -13.80 48.10
N THR A 6 16.78 -14.02 48.44
CA THR A 6 15.72 -14.40 47.53
C THR A 6 15.60 -13.37 46.42
N SER A 7 16.13 -13.68 45.24
CA SER A 7 15.77 -12.99 44.01
C SER A 7 14.36 -13.48 43.64
N GLY A 8 13.38 -12.75 44.16
CA GLY A 8 12.14 -12.60 43.45
C GLY A 8 12.40 -11.84 42.14
N ASP A 9 11.65 -12.24 41.13
CA ASP A 9 11.30 -11.50 39.92
C ASP A 9 12.16 -11.71 38.65
N GLU A 10 11.42 -12.11 37.60
CA GLU A 10 11.72 -12.14 36.17
C GLU A 10 12.88 -13.01 35.64
N SER A 11 12.59 -14.30 35.45
CA SER A 11 13.18 -15.04 34.32
C SER A 11 12.29 -14.81 33.08
N PRO A 12 12.78 -14.16 32.01
CA PRO A 12 12.00 -14.01 30.80
C PRO A 12 11.81 -15.38 30.14
N VAL A 13 10.56 -15.73 29.87
CA VAL A 13 10.20 -16.91 29.06
C VAL A 13 11.01 -16.88 27.76
N PRO A 14 11.69 -17.98 27.37
CA PRO A 14 12.41 -18.02 26.11
C PRO A 14 11.42 -17.93 24.95
N PHE A 15 11.54 -16.84 24.21
CA PHE A 15 10.87 -16.61 22.93
C PHE A 15 11.14 -17.79 22.01
N THR A 16 10.09 -18.54 21.66
CA THR A 16 10.17 -19.69 20.75
C THR A 16 10.64 -19.21 19.36
N LEU A 17 11.73 -19.78 18.88
CA LEU A 17 12.15 -19.65 17.49
C LEU A 17 11.44 -20.72 16.65
N PRO A 18 10.83 -20.40 15.51
CA PRO A 18 10.68 -21.36 14.42
C PRO A 18 11.83 -21.13 13.41
N PHE A 19 12.44 -22.08 12.73
CA PHE A 19 12.55 -23.54 12.78
C PHE A 19 13.52 -23.80 11.60
N LEU A 20 14.65 -24.47 11.80
CA LEU A 20 15.53 -24.90 10.69
C LEU A 20 14.87 -26.10 10.00
N PRO A 21 14.75 -26.15 8.66
CA PRO A 21 14.19 -27.30 7.99
C PRO A 21 15.22 -28.43 7.95
N THR A 22 15.12 -29.38 8.88
CA THR A 22 15.66 -30.73 8.63
C THR A 22 14.79 -31.34 7.54
N GLY A 23 15.43 -31.65 6.41
CA GLY A 23 14.75 -32.25 5.27
C GLY A 23 14.20 -33.63 5.61
N ASP A 24 12.89 -33.71 5.79
CA ASP A 24 12.09 -34.89 5.52
C ASP A 24 10.92 -34.48 4.61
N ALA A 25 10.93 -35.06 3.42
CA ALA A 25 9.90 -34.83 2.42
C ALA A 25 8.59 -35.48 2.88
N SER A 26 7.58 -34.67 3.23
CA SER A 26 6.16 -34.86 2.85
C SER A 26 5.28 -33.86 3.61
N ALA A 27 5.27 -32.60 3.18
CA ALA A 27 4.24 -31.65 3.55
C ALA A 27 4.21 -30.49 2.56
N ASN A 28 3.11 -30.37 1.82
CA ASN A 28 2.66 -29.18 1.10
C ASN A 28 3.38 -28.76 -0.19
N ASP A 29 3.23 -29.58 -1.23
CA ASP A 29 3.17 -29.11 -2.63
C ASP A 29 1.96 -28.18 -2.92
N PHE A 30 1.26 -27.68 -1.90
CA PHE A 30 0.23 -26.64 -2.02
C PHE A 30 0.80 -25.22 -1.96
N ALA A 31 2.12 -25.07 -1.82
CA ALA A 31 2.82 -23.80 -2.05
C ALA A 31 3.07 -23.53 -3.55
N GLN A 32 2.38 -24.26 -4.44
CA GLN A 32 2.36 -24.02 -5.88
C GLN A 32 1.71 -22.66 -6.18
N GLY A 33 2.55 -21.64 -6.40
CA GLY A 33 2.27 -20.46 -7.22
C GLY A 33 0.90 -19.81 -7.00
N ARG A 34 0.69 -19.12 -5.87
CA ARG A 34 -0.31 -18.03 -5.88
C ARG A 34 0.10 -17.07 -6.99
N PRO A 35 -0.75 -16.76 -7.99
CA PRO A 35 -0.41 -15.75 -8.96
C PRO A 35 -0.15 -14.48 -8.17
N THR A 36 1.10 -14.01 -8.18
CA THR A 36 1.45 -12.67 -7.68
C THR A 36 0.79 -11.72 -8.65
N TYR A 37 -0.47 -11.40 -8.38
CA TYR A 37 -1.25 -10.43 -9.10
C TYR A 37 -0.48 -9.12 -9.04
N ARG A 38 0.27 -8.79 -10.09
CA ARG A 38 1.02 -7.54 -10.19
C ARG A 38 -0.01 -6.43 -10.27
N GLN A 39 -0.28 -5.85 -9.09
CA GLN A 39 -1.09 -4.65 -8.96
C GLN A 39 -0.24 -3.48 -9.43
N GLU A 40 -0.43 -3.07 -10.68
CA GLU A 40 0.15 -1.83 -11.17
C GLU A 40 -0.65 -0.65 -10.61
N THR A 41 0.07 0.30 -10.01
CA THR A 41 -0.52 1.53 -9.51
C THR A 41 -0.35 2.61 -10.56
N LEU A 42 -1.45 3.04 -11.16
CA LEU A 42 -1.48 4.14 -12.12
C LEU A 42 -1.77 5.45 -11.39
N ARG A 43 -0.98 6.48 -11.67
CA ARG A 43 -1.16 7.83 -11.12
C ARG A 43 -1.34 8.83 -12.24
N HIS A 44 -2.45 9.56 -12.21
CA HIS A 44 -2.72 10.67 -13.12
C HIS A 44 -2.47 11.98 -12.38
N ILE A 45 -1.78 12.88 -13.04
CA ILE A 45 -1.45 14.21 -12.52
C ILE A 45 -1.95 15.21 -13.55
N LEU A 46 -2.86 16.09 -13.14
CA LEU A 46 -3.27 17.26 -13.91
C LEU A 46 -2.58 18.49 -13.32
N LEU A 47 -2.03 19.34 -14.18
CA LEU A 47 -1.37 20.58 -13.81
C LEU A 47 -1.86 21.67 -14.76
N GLY A 48 -2.33 22.79 -14.22
CA GLY A 48 -2.83 23.91 -15.03
C GLY A 48 -3.68 24.87 -14.23
N ASP A 49 -4.47 25.68 -14.93
CA ASP A 49 -5.44 26.57 -14.29
C ASP A 49 -6.55 25.79 -13.59
N TYR A 50 -7.15 26.37 -12.54
CA TYR A 50 -8.25 25.76 -11.81
C TYR A 50 -9.42 25.35 -12.72
N GLY A 51 -9.80 26.22 -13.67
CA GLY A 51 -10.86 25.94 -14.63
C GLY A 51 -10.47 24.79 -15.56
N ALA A 52 -9.25 24.80 -16.08
CA ALA A 52 -8.74 23.75 -16.95
C ALA A 52 -8.69 22.38 -16.26
N ILE A 53 -8.32 22.32 -14.98
CA ILE A 53 -8.29 21.08 -14.20
C ILE A 53 -9.71 20.56 -13.96
N THR A 54 -10.62 21.43 -13.55
CA THR A 54 -12.00 21.03 -13.27
C THR A 54 -12.73 20.56 -14.53
N ASP A 55 -12.48 21.20 -15.67
CA ASP A 55 -12.97 20.78 -16.98
C ASP A 55 -12.38 19.44 -17.42
N ALA A 56 -11.07 19.25 -17.28
CA ALA A 56 -10.41 17.98 -17.62
C ALA A 56 -10.95 16.81 -16.77
N ILE A 57 -11.13 17.02 -15.46
CA ILE A 57 -11.78 16.04 -14.57
C ILE A 57 -13.21 15.76 -15.06
N GLY A 58 -13.97 16.81 -15.37
CA GLY A 58 -15.32 16.67 -15.92
C GLY A 58 -15.39 15.81 -17.19
N GLN A 59 -14.46 16.03 -18.13
CA GLN A 59 -14.35 15.26 -19.36
C GLN A 59 -13.99 13.79 -19.08
N MET A 60 -13.02 13.52 -18.20
CA MET A 60 -12.66 12.15 -17.84
C MET A 60 -13.79 11.39 -17.14
N VAL A 61 -14.58 12.08 -16.33
CA VAL A 61 -15.79 11.53 -15.72
C VAL A 61 -16.86 11.23 -16.78
N ALA A 62 -17.10 12.16 -17.71
CA ALA A 62 -18.06 11.97 -18.79
C ALA A 62 -17.69 10.81 -19.72
N LEU A 63 -16.40 10.56 -19.92
CA LEU A 63 -15.87 9.43 -20.70
C LEU A 63 -15.85 8.11 -19.92
N GLY A 64 -16.25 8.10 -18.64
CA GLY A 64 -16.21 6.91 -17.78
C GLY A 64 -14.79 6.46 -17.42
N TYR A 65 -13.79 7.33 -17.60
CA TYR A 65 -12.39 7.01 -17.30
C TYR A 65 -12.11 7.00 -15.80
N SER A 66 -12.73 7.92 -15.07
CA SER A 66 -12.54 8.11 -13.62
C SER A 66 -13.80 8.63 -12.96
N ASP A 67 -14.00 8.35 -11.67
CA ASP A 67 -15.00 9.03 -10.86
C ASP A 67 -14.49 10.39 -10.37
N ARG A 68 -15.39 11.36 -10.20
CA ARG A 68 -15.04 12.69 -9.69
C ARG A 68 -14.38 12.61 -8.30
N ILE A 69 -14.88 11.72 -7.45
CA ILE A 69 -14.37 11.50 -6.09
C ILE A 69 -12.99 10.83 -6.04
N ALA A 70 -12.51 10.29 -7.16
CA ALA A 70 -11.19 9.65 -7.22
C ALA A 70 -10.04 10.67 -7.30
N TRP A 71 -10.36 11.93 -7.61
CA TRP A 71 -9.41 13.02 -7.70
C TRP A 71 -9.25 13.72 -6.35
N SER A 72 -8.03 14.15 -6.05
CA SER A 72 -7.81 15.12 -4.99
C SER A 72 -8.48 16.45 -5.34
N ASP A 73 -8.81 17.23 -4.32
CA ASP A 73 -9.11 18.65 -4.54
C ASP A 73 -7.92 19.34 -5.23
N PRO A 74 -8.15 20.36 -6.09
CA PRO A 74 -7.07 21.11 -6.72
C PRO A 74 -6.20 21.82 -5.67
N ILE A 75 -4.91 21.47 -5.63
CA ILE A 75 -3.92 22.02 -4.69
C ILE A 75 -3.15 23.14 -5.39
N PRO A 76 -3.03 24.35 -4.83
CA PRO A 76 -2.23 25.42 -5.42
C PRO A 76 -0.73 25.06 -5.39
N THR A 77 -0.02 25.30 -6.50
CA THR A 77 1.42 24.95 -6.61
C THR A 77 2.37 26.05 -6.12
N GLY A 78 1.83 27.20 -5.72
CA GLY A 78 2.59 28.39 -5.35
C GLY A 78 2.83 29.36 -6.51
N ARG A 79 2.49 28.98 -7.75
CA ARG A 79 2.39 29.94 -8.86
C ARG A 79 0.95 30.46 -8.97
N SER A 80 0.80 31.75 -9.26
CA SER A 80 -0.52 32.37 -9.39
C SER A 80 -1.32 31.70 -10.50
N GLY A 81 -2.51 31.21 -10.16
CA GLY A 81 -3.40 30.53 -11.09
C GLY A 81 -3.02 29.09 -11.43
N GLU A 82 -1.94 28.51 -10.90
CA GLU A 82 -1.55 27.12 -11.18
C GLU A 82 -1.95 26.19 -10.02
N TYR A 83 -2.64 25.12 -10.39
CA TYR A 83 -3.14 24.10 -9.49
C TYR A 83 -2.69 22.73 -9.96
N ILE A 84 -2.71 21.76 -9.05
CA ILE A 84 -2.44 20.35 -9.33
C ILE A 84 -3.55 19.49 -8.75
N ALA A 85 -4.01 18.51 -9.51
CA ALA A 85 -4.94 17.48 -9.02
C ALA A 85 -4.40 16.10 -9.36
N VAL A 86 -4.54 15.16 -8.43
CA VAL A 86 -3.96 13.82 -8.53
C VAL A 86 -5.02 12.76 -8.30
N MET A 87 -5.02 11.73 -9.15
CA MET A 87 -5.80 10.50 -8.96
C MET A 87 -4.86 9.30 -8.97
N THR A 88 -5.02 8.40 -8.01
CA THR A 88 -4.28 7.12 -7.98
C THR A 88 -5.26 5.95 -8.06
N ARG A 89 -5.02 5.02 -8.99
CA ARG A 89 -5.82 3.81 -9.19
C ARG A 89 -4.94 2.57 -9.18
N ARG A 90 -5.36 1.53 -8.46
CA ARG A 90 -4.75 0.20 -8.55
C ARG A 90 -5.48 -0.61 -9.61
N ARG A 91 -4.76 -1.04 -10.65
CA ARG A 91 -5.26 -1.99 -11.65
C ARG A 91 -4.39 -3.22 -11.52
N GLY A 92 -4.96 -4.37 -11.19
CA GLY A 92 -4.13 -5.56 -11.29
C GLY A 92 -4.26 -6.20 -12.65
N MET A 93 -3.10 -6.61 -13.15
CA MET A 93 -2.97 -7.33 -14.39
C MET A 93 -3.56 -8.74 -14.20
N ARG A 94 -4.60 -9.03 -14.97
CA ARG A 94 -5.03 -10.40 -15.20
C ARG A 94 -4.04 -10.96 -16.23
N SER A 95 -3.13 -11.85 -15.82
CA SER A 95 -2.30 -12.63 -16.73
C SER A 95 -3.12 -13.72 -17.38
#